data_AF-A0A662W4W1-F1
#
_entry.id   AF-A0A662W4W1-F1
#
_cell.length_a   1.000
_cell.length_b   1.000
_cell.length_c   1.000
_cell.angle_alpha   90.00
_cell.angle_beta   90.00
_cell.angle_gamma   90.00
#
_symmetry.space_group_name_H-M   'P 1'
#
loop_
_entity.id
_entity.type
_entity.pdbx_description
1 polymer ?
#
loop_
_entity_poly.entity_id
_entity_poly.type
_entity_poly.pdbx_seq_one_letter_code
_entity_poly.pdbx_strand_id
1 'polypeptide(L)' 'MARKYVCPRCGREFTSSESEWKHFKNEHVGKLSDESIEYLLLNGVKPDRIIAHGAEPKRVYKIARKLMKEGKL' A
#
# COMPACT_ATOMS: atom_id res chain seq x y z
N MET A 1 13.13 -18.55 8.23
CA MET A 1 11.67 -18.35 8.07
C MET A 1 11.42 -17.75 6.70
N ALA A 2 10.71 -18.45 5.81
CA ALA A 2 10.30 -17.88 4.53
C ALA A 2 9.40 -16.67 4.83
N ARG A 3 9.78 -15.47 4.38
CA ARG A 3 8.93 -14.28 4.47
C ARG A 3 7.73 -14.52 3.54
N LYS A 4 6.66 -15.08 4.10
CA LYS A 4 5.38 -15.16 3.43
C LYS A 4 4.83 -13.73 3.34
N TYR A 5 4.39 -13.35 2.15
CA TYR A 5 3.79 -12.04 1.92
C TYR A 5 2.35 -12.11 2.40
N VAL A 6 2.00 -11.39 3.46
CA VAL A 6 0.68 -11.49 4.09
C VAL A 6 -0.08 -10.21 3.81
N CYS A 7 -1.30 -10.34 3.27
CA CYS A 7 -2.18 -9.20 3.08
C CYS A 7 -2.52 -8.59 4.44
N PRO A 8 -2.18 -7.31 4.70
CA PRO A 8 -2.37 -6.71 6.02
C PRO A 8 -3.84 -6.46 6.39
N ARG A 9 -4.76 -6.56 5.41
CA ARG A 9 -6.19 -6.33 5.62
C ARG A 9 -7.01 -7.59 5.89
N CYS A 10 -6.67 -8.73 5.27
CA CYS A 10 -7.42 -9.98 5.43
C CYS A 10 -6.57 -11.15 5.96
N GLY A 11 -5.27 -10.97 6.14
CA GLY A 11 -4.37 -12.01 6.64
C GLY A 11 -4.06 -13.12 5.64
N ARG A 12 -4.47 -12.99 4.36
CA ARG A 12 -4.19 -14.02 3.35
C ARG A 12 -2.70 -14.07 3.03
N GLU A 13 -2.15 -15.28 3.02
CA GLU A 13 -0.75 -15.53 2.72
C GLU A 13 -0.53 -15.70 1.21
N PHE A 14 0.60 -15.18 0.72
CA PHE A 14 1.03 -15.27 -0.67
C PHE A 14 2.49 -15.70 -0.75
N THR A 15 2.79 -16.38 -1.85
CA THR A 15 4.15 -16.83 -2.17
C THR A 15 5.04 -15.71 -2.71
N SER A 16 4.45 -14.61 -3.19
CA SER A 16 5.15 -13.47 -3.79
C SER A 16 4.51 -12.13 -3.41
N SER A 17 5.34 -11.09 -3.32
CA SER A 17 4.90 -9.71 -3.09
C SER A 17 3.92 -9.23 -4.16
N GLU A 18 4.15 -9.59 -5.42
CA GLU A 18 3.26 -9.17 -6.51
C GLU A 18 1.87 -9.80 -6.39
N SER A 19 1.79 -11.06 -5.95
CA SER A 19 0.53 -11.77 -5.74
C SER A 19 -0.26 -11.18 -4.57
N GLU A 20 0.43 -10.90 -3.46
CA GLU A 20 -0.14 -10.20 -2.29
C GLU A 20 -0.70 -8.84 -2.70
N TRP A 21 0.10 -8.07 -3.44
CA TRP A 21 -0.31 -6.74 -3.87
C TRP A 21 -1.44 -6.75 -4.91
N LYS A 22 -1.41 -7.66 -5.89
CA LYS A 22 -2.52 -7.84 -6.85
C LYS A 22 -3.80 -8.20 -6.12
N HIS A 23 -3.72 -9.08 -5.13
CA HIS A 23 -4.85 -9.41 -4.28
C HIS A 23 -5.34 -8.17 -3.51
N PHE A 24 -4.46 -7.47 -2.80
CA PHE A 24 -4.82 -6.27 -2.03
C PHE A 24 -5.45 -5.21 -2.93
N LYS A 25 -4.89 -4.99 -4.13
CA LYS A 25 -5.42 -4.07 -5.13
C LYS A 25 -6.83 -4.46 -5.58
N ASN A 26 -7.06 -5.71 -5.97
CA ASN A 26 -8.36 -6.11 -6.50
C ASN A 26 -9.43 -6.28 -5.42
N GLU A 27 -9.08 -6.90 -4.29
CA GLU A 27 -10.04 -7.31 -3.27
C GLU A 27 -10.31 -6.24 -2.20
N HIS A 28 -9.38 -5.31 -1.99
CA HIS A 28 -9.45 -4.37 -0.86
C HIS A 28 -9.37 -2.90 -1.23
N VAL A 29 -8.84 -2.58 -2.42
CA VAL A 29 -8.51 -1.20 -2.79
C VAL A 29 -9.22 -0.76 -4.07
N GLY A 30 -9.56 -1.67 -4.99
CA GLY A 30 -10.05 -1.31 -6.31
C GLY A 30 -9.13 -0.31 -7.02
N LYS A 31 -9.69 0.80 -7.51
CA LYS A 31 -8.91 1.98 -7.93
C LYS A 31 -8.26 2.56 -6.67
N LEU A 32 -6.92 2.47 -6.54
CA LEU A 32 -6.11 3.08 -5.47
C LEU A 32 -6.73 4.41 -5.00
N SER A 33 -7.54 4.35 -3.94
CA SER A 33 -8.20 5.50 -3.33
C SER A 33 -7.23 6.19 -2.39
N ASP A 34 -7.54 7.44 -2.03
CA ASP A 34 -6.67 8.21 -1.14
C ASP A 34 -6.52 7.50 0.21
N GLU A 35 -7.61 6.91 0.70
CA GLU A 35 -7.67 6.14 1.95
C GLU A 35 -6.79 4.88 1.92
N SER A 36 -6.70 4.20 0.77
CA SER A 36 -5.86 3.01 0.62
C SER A 36 -4.38 3.37 0.59
N ILE A 37 -4.02 4.46 -0.10
CA ILE A 37 -2.64 4.97 -0.12
C ILE A 37 -2.23 5.43 1.27
N GLU A 38 -3.13 6.11 2.00
CA GLU A 38 -2.93 6.50 3.39
C GLU A 38 -2.64 5.29 4.28
N TYR A 39 -3.51 4.27 4.25
CA TYR A 39 -3.30 3.04 5.01
C TYR A 39 -1.94 2.38 4.72
N LEU A 40 -1.54 2.31 3.44
CA LEU A 40 -0.27 1.72 3.03
C LEU A 40 0.93 2.48 3.61
N LEU A 41 0.91 3.80 3.52
CA LEU A 41 1.97 4.64 4.08
C LEU A 41 2.06 4.47 5.60
N LEU A 42 0.93 4.45 6.31
CA LEU A 42 0.88 4.23 7.76
C LEU A 42 1.40 2.85 8.19
N ASN A 43 1.25 1.83 7.34
CA ASN A 43 1.82 0.49 7.57
C ASN A 43 3.30 0.39 7.16
N GLY A 44 3.98 1.52 6.90
CA GLY A 44 5.40 1.56 6.57
C GLY A 44 5.72 1.17 5.13
N VAL A 45 4.71 1.09 4.25
CA VAL A 45 4.94 0.84 2.82
C VAL A 45 5.50 2.11 2.17
N LYS A 46 6.69 2.00 1.58
CA LYS A 46 7.35 3.13 0.94
C LYS A 46 6.56 3.64 -0.29
N PRO A 47 6.53 4.96 -0.54
CA PRO A 47 5.90 5.57 -1.71
C PRO A 47 6.31 4.91 -3.03
N ASP A 48 7.60 4.59 -3.21
CA ASP A 48 8.13 3.96 -4.43
C ASP A 48 7.46 2.62 -4.73
N ARG A 49 7.16 1.81 -3.71
CA ARG A 49 6.48 0.53 -3.89
C ARG A 49 5.03 0.74 -4.33
N ILE A 50 4.36 1.73 -3.75
CA ILE A 50 2.98 2.10 -4.12
C ILE A 50 2.93 2.57 -5.58
N ILE A 51 3.91 3.38 -6.00
CA ILE A 51 4.06 3.89 -7.37
C ILE A 51 4.38 2.77 -8.37
N ALA A 52 5.33 1.88 -8.04
CA ALA A 52 5.73 0.76 -8.88
C ALA A 52 4.54 -0.16 -9.25
N HIS A 53 3.50 -0.18 -8.42
CA HIS A 53 2.29 -0.96 -8.67
C HIS A 53 1.13 -0.17 -9.31
N GLY A 54 1.44 0.98 -9.91
CA GLY A 54 0.54 1.75 -10.76
C GLY A 54 -0.24 2.84 -10.05
N ALA A 55 0.21 3.27 -8.85
CA ALA A 55 -0.31 4.49 -8.24
C ALA A 55 0.31 5.73 -8.90
N GLU A 56 -0.49 6.78 -9.03
CA GLU A 56 -0.03 8.04 -9.61
C GLU A 56 0.95 8.74 -8.64
N PRO A 57 2.20 9.06 -9.05
CA PRO A 57 3.23 9.55 -8.14
C PRO A 57 2.85 10.83 -7.39
N LYS A 58 2.26 11.82 -8.05
CA LYS A 58 1.91 13.09 -7.40
C LYS A 58 0.85 12.83 -6.33
N ARG A 59 -0.09 11.93 -6.60
CA ARG A 59 -1.13 11.52 -5.65
C ARG A 59 -0.54 10.83 -4.42
N VAL A 60 0.39 9.89 -4.60
CA VAL A 60 1.07 9.20 -3.48
C VAL A 60 1.84 10.19 -2.59
N TYR A 61 2.67 11.03 -3.20
CA TYR A 61 3.46 12.02 -2.46
C TYR A 61 2.63 13.14 -1.85
N LYS A 62 1.45 13.46 -2.40
CA LYS A 62 0.49 14.41 -1.80
C LYS A 62 -0.04 13.87 -0.48
N ILE A 63 -0.43 12.59 -0.44
CA ILE A 63 -0.96 11.92 0.75
C ILE A 63 0.16 11.73 1.78
N ALA A 64 1.35 11.28 1.36
CA ALA A 64 2.50 11.16 2.26
C ALA A 64 2.85 12.49 2.94
N ARG A 65 2.89 13.60 2.18
CA ARG A 65 3.12 14.93 2.76
C ARG A 65 2.02 15.37 3.72
N LYS A 66 0.76 15.02 3.43
CA LYS A 66 -0.38 15.31 4.32
C LYS A 66 -0.19 14.57 5.67
N LEU A 67 0.11 13.28 5.62
CA LEU A 67 0.33 12.45 6.80
C LEU A 67 1.53 12.88 7.64
N MET A 68 2.63 13.29 7.00
CA MET A 68 3.79 13.87 7.70
C MET A 68 3.44 15.16 8.44
N LYS A 69 2.60 16.03 7.86
CA LYS A 69 2.12 17.25 8.54
C LYS A 69 1.20 16.94 9.71
N GLU A 70 0.43 15.85 9.64
CA GLU A 70 -0.45 15.39 10.71
C GLU A 70 0.29 14.61 11.81
N GLY A 71 1.60 14.33 11.65
CA GLY A 71 2.39 13.57 12.62
C GLY A 71 2.02 12.07 12.69
N LYS A 72 1.40 11.54 11.64
CA LYS A 72 0.95 10.13 11.56
C LYS A 72 2.00 9.20 10.93
N LEU A 73 3.07 9.76 10.36
CA LEU A 73 4.17 9.08 9.66
C LEU A 73 5.51 9.40 10.33
#